data_AF-A0A7D9ET11-F1
#
_entry.id   AF-A0A7D9ET11-F1
#
_cell.length_a   1.000
_cell.length_b   1.000
_cell.length_c   1.000
_cell.angle_alpha   90.00
_cell.angle_beta   90.00
_cell.angle_gamma   90.00
#
_symmetry.space_group_name_H-M   'P 1'
#
loop_
_entity.id
_entity.type
_entity.pdbx_description
1 polymer ?
#
loop_
_entity_poly.entity_id
_entity_poly.type
_entity_poly.pdbx_seq_one_letter_code
_entity_poly.pdbx_strand_id
1 'polypeptide(L)'
;MSTIFKLLGSNSNSNSTIDEEVNRIVDLEKEFKKVKGHSSSIDELKKNIKFMTVDELNKFTSYKFDWSLYFEEILSDTNKIIPSYKTLMIIYPDNIKKIVDWLHDKPKSLLANEIMWNVIRGFVQTLPKEYREAEDKYIKSSSGITIPRWRICNHFTDGLFQYVTTLLYVNRHLSEDARSTAEEMFKEIKSQFIDGLEEQTWMDYATRAQARLK
;
A
#
# COMPACT_ATOMS: atom_id res chain seq x y z
N MET A 1 20.16 5.66 -0.12
CA MET A 1 19.78 6.48 1.05
C MET A 1 20.85 7.55 1.36
N SER A 2 22.08 7.19 1.77
CA SER A 2 23.13 8.16 2.14
C SER A 2 23.43 9.22 1.07
N THR A 3 23.53 8.83 -0.20
CA THR A 3 23.75 9.77 -1.31
C THR A 3 22.66 10.84 -1.38
N ILE A 4 21.39 10.44 -1.19
CA ILE A 4 20.25 11.36 -1.22
C ILE A 4 20.33 12.34 -0.05
N PHE A 5 20.64 11.88 1.17
CA PHE A 5 20.79 12.78 2.32
C PHE A 5 21.95 13.76 2.16
N LYS A 6 23.06 13.34 1.54
CA LYS A 6 24.19 14.25 1.21
C LYS A 6 23.75 15.32 0.21
N LEU A 7 22.96 14.97 -0.81
CA LEU A 7 22.41 15.94 -1.77
C LEU A 7 21.45 16.95 -1.11
N LEU A 8 20.71 16.53 -0.08
CA LEU A 8 19.83 17.40 0.72
C LEU A 8 20.57 18.31 1.71
N GLY A 9 21.91 18.33 1.69
CA GLY A 9 22.72 19.23 2.51
C GLY A 9 23.02 18.70 3.92
N SER A 10 22.84 17.41 4.18
CA SER A 10 23.35 16.79 5.40
C SER A 10 24.89 16.83 5.35
N ASN A 11 25.50 17.69 6.16
CA ASN A 11 26.96 17.82 6.30
C ASN A 11 27.46 17.01 7.50
N SER A 12 28.61 16.34 7.33
CA SER A 12 29.26 15.44 8.30
C SER A 12 29.87 16.13 9.53
N ASN A 13 29.41 17.33 9.91
CA ASN A 13 29.98 18.11 11.01
C ASN A 13 29.41 17.73 12.40
N SER A 14 28.60 16.66 12.49
CA SER A 14 28.07 16.15 13.76
C SER A 14 28.69 14.78 14.07
N ASN A 15 28.75 14.43 15.36
CA ASN A 15 29.46 13.26 15.91
C ASN A 15 29.03 11.88 15.36
N SER A 16 27.99 11.80 14.52
CA SER A 16 27.53 10.58 13.83
C SER A 16 27.68 10.75 12.33
N THR A 17 28.31 9.80 11.65
CA THR A 17 28.38 9.84 10.18
C THR A 17 26.99 9.60 9.56
N ILE A 18 26.70 10.22 8.42
CA ILE A 18 25.43 10.03 7.69
C ILE A 18 25.17 8.54 7.43
N ASP A 19 26.23 7.78 7.19
CA ASP A 19 26.16 6.35 6.92
C ASP A 19 25.77 5.55 8.17
N GLU A 20 26.14 5.97 9.38
CA GLU A 20 25.64 5.38 10.64
C GLU A 20 24.15 5.60 10.82
N GLU A 21 23.65 6.83 10.62
CA GLU A 21 22.22 7.12 10.74
C GLU A 21 21.40 6.35 9.69
N VAL A 22 21.90 6.26 8.46
CA VAL A 22 21.30 5.43 7.41
C VAL A 22 21.28 3.95 7.81
N ASN A 23 22.35 3.42 8.39
CA ASN A 23 22.38 2.03 8.83
C ASN A 23 21.34 1.77 9.93
N ARG A 24 21.16 2.71 10.87
CA ARG A 24 20.12 2.61 11.90
C ARG A 24 18.72 2.54 11.29
N ILE A 25 18.44 3.34 10.26
CA ILE A 25 17.17 3.31 9.52
C ILE A 25 16.99 1.95 8.81
N VAL A 26 18.02 1.48 8.11
CA VAL A 26 17.98 0.19 7.39
C VAL A 26 17.77 -0.98 8.36
N ASP A 27 18.39 -0.97 9.53
CA ASP A 27 18.22 -2.01 10.53
C ASP A 27 16.82 -1.96 11.16
N LEU A 28 16.26 -0.76 11.37
CA LEU A 28 14.86 -0.59 11.75
C LEU A 28 13.91 -1.19 10.69
N GLU A 29 14.13 -0.93 9.40
CA GLU A 29 13.33 -1.50 8.31
C GLU A 29 13.42 -3.05 8.29
N LYS A 30 14.61 -3.62 8.53
CA LYS A 30 14.80 -5.08 8.62
C LYS A 30 14.05 -5.68 9.81
N GLU A 31 14.11 -5.05 10.98
CA GLU A 31 13.35 -5.46 12.16
C GLU A 31 11.85 -5.38 11.90
N PHE A 32 11.37 -4.27 11.32
CA PHE A 32 9.96 -4.08 11.00
C PHE A 32 9.41 -5.19 10.08
N LYS A 33 10.20 -5.62 9.08
CA LYS A 33 9.82 -6.75 8.21
C LYS A 33 9.59 -8.06 8.99
N LYS A 34 10.36 -8.32 10.05
CA LYS A 34 10.18 -9.50 10.91
C LYS A 34 8.90 -9.38 11.74
N VAL A 35 8.58 -8.19 12.23
CA VAL A 35 7.39 -7.93 13.08
C VAL A 35 6.09 -7.98 12.29
N LYS A 36 6.06 -7.35 11.11
CA LYS A 36 4.87 -7.30 10.24
C LYS A 36 4.39 -8.69 9.82
N GLY A 37 5.33 -9.63 9.62
CA GLY A 37 5.03 -10.96 9.09
C GLY A 37 4.51 -10.93 7.64
N HIS A 38 4.26 -12.11 7.08
CA HIS A 38 3.64 -12.28 5.75
C HIS A 38 2.40 -13.15 5.92
N SER A 39 1.22 -12.63 5.56
CA SER A 39 -0.03 -13.38 5.52
C SER A 39 -0.72 -13.00 4.22
N SER A 40 -0.93 -13.99 3.37
CA SER A 40 -1.17 -13.77 1.93
C SER A 40 -2.34 -14.60 1.37
N SER A 41 -3.12 -15.27 2.22
CA SER A 41 -4.32 -15.97 1.76
C SER A 41 -5.60 -15.15 2.05
N ILE A 42 -6.56 -15.24 1.13
CA ILE A 42 -7.88 -14.59 1.27
C ILE A 42 -8.66 -15.16 2.47
N ASP A 43 -8.46 -16.43 2.80
CA ASP A 43 -9.09 -17.07 3.95
C ASP A 43 -8.48 -16.59 5.27
N GLU A 44 -7.19 -16.27 5.30
CA GLU A 44 -6.59 -15.56 6.43
C GLU A 44 -7.11 -14.13 6.54
N LEU A 45 -7.28 -13.41 5.45
CA LEU A 45 -7.85 -12.05 5.47
C LEU A 45 -9.23 -12.02 6.15
N LYS A 46 -10.13 -12.94 5.76
CA LYS A 46 -11.47 -13.04 6.37
C LYS A 46 -11.42 -13.33 7.87
N LYS A 47 -10.48 -14.18 8.31
CA LYS A 47 -10.27 -14.50 9.74
C LYS A 47 -9.64 -13.35 10.52
N ASN A 48 -8.89 -12.47 9.84
CA ASN A 48 -8.14 -11.37 10.43
C ASN A 48 -8.86 -10.02 10.35
N ILE A 49 -10.14 -9.98 9.99
CA ILE A 49 -10.96 -8.78 10.09
C ILE A 49 -11.68 -8.79 11.44
N LYS A 50 -11.52 -7.74 12.23
CA LYS A 50 -12.32 -7.51 13.44
C LYS A 50 -12.96 -6.14 13.38
N PHE A 51 -14.19 -6.06 13.86
CA PHE A 51 -14.88 -4.79 14.06
C PHE A 51 -14.71 -4.39 15.52
N MET A 52 -14.18 -3.20 15.76
CA MET A 52 -13.98 -2.66 17.10
C MET A 52 -14.20 -1.16 17.11
N THR A 53 -14.70 -0.64 18.22
CA THR A 53 -14.77 0.80 18.48
C THR A 53 -13.36 1.39 18.62
N VAL A 54 -13.22 2.71 18.49
CA VAL A 54 -11.93 3.39 18.72
C VAL A 54 -11.46 3.16 20.15
N ASP A 55 -12.37 3.16 21.12
CA ASP A 55 -12.05 2.83 22.52
C ASP A 55 -11.55 1.40 22.70
N GLU A 56 -12.18 0.43 22.05
CA GLU A 56 -11.71 -0.96 22.05
C GLU A 56 -10.35 -1.10 21.36
N LEU A 57 -10.09 -0.36 20.28
CA LEU A 57 -8.80 -0.35 19.59
C LEU A 57 -7.69 0.21 20.49
N ASN A 58 -7.95 1.34 21.17
CA ASN A 58 -7.03 1.92 22.15
C ASN A 58 -6.70 0.92 23.26
N LYS A 59 -7.72 0.26 23.84
CA LYS A 59 -7.53 -0.80 24.85
C LYS A 59 -6.73 -1.98 24.28
N PHE A 60 -7.05 -2.40 23.06
CA PHE A 60 -6.42 -3.54 22.40
C PHE A 60 -4.92 -3.31 22.14
N THR A 61 -4.52 -2.06 21.83
CA THR A 61 -3.11 -1.67 21.71
C THR A 61 -2.50 -1.16 23.01
N SER A 62 -3.13 -1.44 24.17
CA SER A 62 -2.67 -1.07 25.50
C SER A 62 -2.37 0.43 25.69
N TYR A 63 -3.07 1.31 24.97
CA TYR A 63 -2.87 2.76 24.96
C TYR A 63 -1.44 3.22 24.60
N LYS A 64 -0.61 2.34 24.03
CA LYS A 64 0.75 2.70 23.57
C LYS A 64 0.73 3.62 22.35
N PHE A 65 -0.41 3.69 21.67
CA PHE A 65 -0.70 4.61 20.58
C PHE A 65 -2.12 5.14 20.79
N ASP A 66 -2.29 6.46 20.74
CA ASP A 66 -3.59 7.13 20.89
C ASP A 66 -4.25 7.24 19.52
N TRP A 67 -5.15 6.31 19.23
CA TRP A 67 -5.89 6.29 17.97
C TRP A 67 -6.89 7.43 17.87
N SER A 68 -7.43 7.91 19.01
CA SER A 68 -8.38 9.01 19.02
C SER A 68 -7.68 10.30 18.59
N LEU A 69 -6.52 10.59 19.18
CA LEU A 69 -5.68 11.71 18.79
C LEU A 69 -5.22 11.59 17.34
N TYR A 70 -4.80 10.39 16.91
CA TYR A 70 -4.39 10.18 15.52
C TYR A 70 -5.52 10.52 14.54
N PHE A 71 -6.75 10.06 14.79
CA PHE A 71 -7.89 10.37 13.92
C PHE A 71 -8.29 11.84 13.97
N GLU A 72 -8.18 12.50 15.12
CA GLU A 72 -8.41 13.94 15.25
C GLU A 72 -7.41 14.75 14.42
N GLU A 73 -6.11 14.43 14.52
CA GLU A 73 -5.05 15.13 13.80
C GLU A 73 -5.17 14.96 12.27
N ILE A 74 -5.37 13.74 11.77
CA ILE A 74 -5.45 13.51 10.32
C ILE A 74 -6.75 14.06 9.69
N LEU A 75 -7.80 14.30 10.49
CA LEU A 75 -9.09 14.81 10.02
C LEU A 75 -9.34 16.27 10.40
N SER A 76 -8.39 16.92 11.05
CA SER A 76 -8.47 18.31 11.53
C SER A 76 -8.97 19.28 10.45
N ASP A 77 -8.54 19.10 9.19
CA ASP A 77 -8.94 19.93 8.05
C ASP A 77 -10.31 19.55 7.42
N THR A 78 -10.96 18.48 7.88
CA THR A 78 -12.12 17.88 7.18
C THR A 78 -13.47 18.15 7.82
N ASN A 79 -13.56 18.95 8.90
CA ASN A 79 -14.77 19.14 9.72
C ASN A 79 -15.43 17.82 10.18
N LYS A 80 -14.71 16.70 10.14
CA LYS A 80 -15.20 15.38 10.52
C LYS A 80 -14.49 14.93 11.78
N ILE A 81 -15.27 14.37 12.70
CA ILE A 81 -14.78 13.79 13.94
C ILE A 81 -15.15 12.31 13.93
N ILE A 82 -14.25 11.44 14.39
CA ILE A 82 -14.53 10.03 14.64
C ILE A 82 -14.77 9.87 16.14
N PRO A 83 -16.04 9.71 16.59
CA PRO A 83 -16.32 9.50 18.00
C PRO A 83 -15.72 8.20 18.51
N SER A 84 -15.43 8.14 19.81
CA SER A 84 -14.76 6.99 20.43
C SER A 84 -15.54 5.68 20.31
N TYR A 85 -16.88 5.76 20.30
CA TYR A 85 -17.80 4.64 20.14
C TYR A 85 -17.99 4.19 18.68
N LYS A 86 -17.36 4.86 17.71
CA LYS A 86 -17.51 4.51 16.29
C LYS A 86 -16.78 3.20 16.00
N THR A 87 -17.52 2.22 15.47
CA THR A 87 -16.94 0.95 15.02
C THR A 87 -16.16 1.12 13.73
N LEU A 88 -14.93 0.62 13.73
CA LEU A 88 -14.02 0.55 12.60
C LEU A 88 -13.80 -0.91 12.18
N MET A 89 -13.62 -1.12 10.87
CA MET A 89 -13.17 -2.40 10.33
C MET A 89 -11.64 -2.45 10.39
N ILE A 90 -11.10 -3.28 11.28
CA ILE A 90 -9.66 -3.41 11.50
C ILE A 90 -9.18 -4.69 10.82
N ILE A 91 -8.28 -4.53 9.85
CA ILE A 91 -7.65 -5.62 9.11
C ILE A 91 -6.32 -5.95 9.80
N TYR A 92 -6.12 -7.21 10.15
CA TYR A 92 -4.95 -7.70 10.91
C TYR A 92 -4.73 -6.98 12.25
N PRO A 93 -5.71 -6.99 13.17
CA PRO A 93 -5.58 -6.32 14.46
C PRO A 93 -4.36 -6.81 15.24
N ASP A 94 -4.10 -8.12 15.27
CA ASP A 94 -2.95 -8.67 16.00
C ASP A 94 -1.60 -8.17 15.43
N ASN A 95 -1.52 -7.90 14.13
CA ASN A 95 -0.33 -7.29 13.52
C ASN A 95 -0.21 -5.82 13.92
N ILE A 96 -1.32 -5.06 13.93
CA ILE A 96 -1.33 -3.67 14.41
C ILE A 96 -0.82 -3.61 15.85
N LYS A 97 -1.33 -4.49 16.73
CA LYS A 97 -0.87 -4.56 18.13
C LYS A 97 0.62 -4.88 18.22
N LYS A 98 1.12 -5.89 17.49
CA LYS A 98 2.55 -6.22 17.45
C LYS A 98 3.40 -5.04 17.00
N ILE A 99 2.95 -4.31 15.98
CA ILE A 99 3.66 -3.13 15.47
C ILE A 99 3.67 -2.01 16.50
N VAL A 100 2.53 -1.68 17.12
CA VAL A 100 2.44 -0.67 18.17
C VAL A 100 3.31 -1.05 19.37
N ASP A 101 3.26 -2.32 19.79
CA ASP A 101 4.09 -2.85 20.88
C ASP A 101 5.59 -2.71 20.54
N TRP A 102 6.00 -3.01 19.31
CA TRP A 102 7.39 -2.90 18.85
C TRP A 102 7.87 -1.45 18.67
N LEU A 103 6.99 -0.55 18.25
CA LEU A 103 7.31 0.87 18.06
C LEU A 103 7.53 1.61 19.39
N HIS A 104 6.82 1.19 20.44
CA HIS A 104 6.79 1.88 21.73
C HIS A 104 8.18 2.14 22.34
N ASP A 105 9.10 1.19 22.18
CA ASP A 105 10.44 1.24 22.77
C ASP A 105 11.50 1.86 21.82
N LYS A 106 11.11 2.33 20.63
CA LYS A 106 12.06 2.86 19.64
C LYS A 106 12.35 4.35 19.89
N PRO A 107 13.60 4.81 19.66
CA PRO A 107 13.93 6.23 19.78
C PRO A 107 13.09 7.09 18.83
N LYS A 108 12.44 8.13 19.35
CA LYS A 108 11.60 9.06 18.55
C LYS A 108 12.37 9.69 17.39
N SER A 109 13.66 10.00 17.58
CA SER A 109 14.52 10.53 16.52
C SER A 109 14.72 9.53 15.37
N LEU A 110 14.90 8.24 15.68
CA LEU A 110 15.02 7.20 14.67
C LEU A 110 13.71 6.99 13.90
N LEU A 111 12.58 7.01 14.60
CA LEU A 111 11.26 6.94 13.96
C LEU A 111 11.00 8.15 13.04
N ALA A 112 11.36 9.35 13.49
CA ALA A 112 11.24 10.56 12.68
C ALA A 112 12.12 10.51 11.42
N ASN A 113 13.35 10.00 11.54
CA ASN A 113 14.25 9.82 10.40
C ASN A 113 13.69 8.82 9.37
N GLU A 114 13.11 7.71 9.83
CA GLU A 114 12.46 6.73 8.95
C GLU A 114 11.20 7.29 8.27
N ILE A 115 10.36 8.03 9.01
CA ILE A 115 9.19 8.70 8.42
C ILE A 115 9.64 9.70 7.35
N MET A 116 10.64 10.52 7.64
CA MET A 116 11.18 11.50 6.70
C MET A 116 11.82 10.83 5.47
N TRP A 117 12.52 9.72 5.67
CA TRP A 117 13.06 8.92 4.56
C TRP A 117 11.95 8.42 3.64
N ASN A 118 10.85 7.89 4.19
CA ASN A 118 9.71 7.44 3.39
C ASN A 118 9.08 8.58 2.57
N VAL A 119 8.99 9.78 3.15
CA VAL A 119 8.53 10.98 2.42
C VAL A 119 9.50 11.31 1.28
N ILE A 120 10.80 11.47 1.58
CA ILE A 120 11.83 11.80 0.59
C ILE A 120 11.83 10.79 -0.55
N ARG A 121 11.81 9.50 -0.23
CA ARG A 121 11.79 8.39 -1.20
C ARG A 121 10.62 8.51 -2.16
N GLY A 122 9.43 8.91 -1.68
CA GLY A 122 8.25 9.14 -2.53
C GLY A 122 8.46 10.24 -3.58
N PHE A 123 9.34 11.21 -3.32
CA PHE A 123 9.59 12.34 -4.22
C PHE A 123 10.84 12.20 -5.08
N VAL A 124 11.76 11.26 -4.82
CA VAL A 124 13.07 11.18 -5.50
C VAL A 124 12.96 11.23 -7.02
N GLN A 125 11.99 10.52 -7.61
CA GLN A 125 11.77 10.51 -9.07
C GLN A 125 11.34 11.86 -9.67
N THR A 126 10.85 12.79 -8.84
CA THR A 126 10.43 14.14 -9.24
C THR A 126 11.51 15.21 -8.99
N LEU A 127 12.55 14.89 -8.21
CA LEU A 127 13.69 15.76 -7.91
C LEU A 127 14.67 15.88 -9.09
N PRO A 128 15.66 16.80 -9.06
CA PRO A 128 16.70 16.96 -10.08
C PRO A 128 17.47 15.68 -10.42
N LYS A 129 18.25 15.73 -11.51
CA LYS A 129 18.89 14.56 -12.13
C LYS A 129 19.75 13.76 -11.17
N GLU A 130 20.51 14.44 -10.32
CA GLU A 130 21.45 13.85 -9.38
C GLU A 130 20.75 12.91 -8.37
N TYR A 131 19.55 13.28 -7.93
CA TYR A 131 18.73 12.48 -7.02
C TYR A 131 18.22 11.21 -7.70
N ARG A 132 17.70 11.37 -8.92
CA ARG A 132 17.16 10.25 -9.71
C ARG A 132 18.25 9.24 -10.07
N GLU A 133 19.43 9.71 -10.47
CA GLU A 133 20.56 8.84 -10.79
C GLU A 133 21.02 8.01 -9.58
N ALA A 134 20.93 8.57 -8.37
CA ALA A 134 21.24 7.84 -7.14
C ALA A 134 20.23 6.70 -6.88
N GLU A 135 18.94 6.92 -7.16
CA GLU A 135 17.92 5.86 -7.07
C GLU A 135 18.01 4.85 -8.22
N ASP A 136 18.25 5.31 -9.45
CA ASP A 136 18.44 4.45 -10.63
C ASP A 136 19.61 3.49 -10.45
N LYS A 137 20.71 3.96 -9.84
CA LYS A 137 21.86 3.11 -9.47
C LYS A 137 21.44 2.00 -8.50
N TYR A 138 20.62 2.32 -7.50
CA TYR A 138 20.09 1.36 -6.55
C TYR A 138 19.18 0.34 -7.24
N ILE A 139 18.18 0.80 -8.00
CA ILE A 139 17.23 -0.05 -8.74
C ILE A 139 17.98 -0.98 -9.70
N LYS A 140 18.96 -0.46 -10.44
CA LYS A 140 19.80 -1.26 -11.35
C LYS A 140 20.58 -2.32 -10.60
N SER A 141 21.12 -2.01 -9.42
CA SER A 141 21.86 -2.98 -8.62
C SER A 141 20.97 -4.09 -8.03
N SER A 142 19.71 -3.79 -7.71
CA SER A 142 18.80 -4.75 -7.10
C SER A 142 18.02 -5.58 -8.11
N SER A 143 17.63 -5.00 -9.24
CA SER A 143 16.77 -5.63 -10.24
C SER A 143 17.48 -5.99 -11.55
N GLY A 144 18.67 -5.44 -11.79
CA GLY A 144 19.38 -5.54 -13.08
C GLY A 144 18.78 -4.68 -14.19
N ILE A 145 17.65 -3.99 -13.96
CA ILE A 145 16.87 -3.30 -14.98
C ILE A 145 17.10 -1.78 -14.88
N THR A 146 17.16 -1.12 -16.03
CA THR A 146 17.11 0.35 -16.15
C THR A 146 15.84 0.73 -16.89
N ILE A 147 15.01 1.57 -16.27
CA ILE A 147 13.74 2.01 -16.85
C ILE A 147 13.96 3.36 -17.53
N PRO A 148 13.65 3.52 -18.83
CA PRO A 148 13.82 4.79 -19.51
C PRO A 148 12.83 5.85 -18.97
N ARG A 149 13.27 7.11 -18.93
CA ARG A 149 12.51 8.22 -18.33
C ARG A 149 11.08 8.35 -18.87
N TRP A 150 10.86 8.15 -20.16
CA TRP A 150 9.53 8.26 -20.75
C TRP A 150 8.54 7.23 -20.17
N ARG A 151 9.01 6.02 -19.80
CA ARG A 151 8.15 5.01 -19.15
C ARG A 151 7.78 5.42 -17.73
N ILE A 152 8.73 6.02 -17.01
CA ILE A 152 8.49 6.58 -15.68
C ILE A 152 7.43 7.70 -15.78
N CYS A 153 7.61 8.66 -16.70
CA CYS A 153 6.65 9.74 -16.93
C CYS A 153 5.25 9.22 -17.30
N ASN A 154 5.16 8.22 -18.18
CA ASN A 154 3.90 7.62 -18.56
C ASN A 154 3.24 6.93 -17.36
N HIS A 155 4.00 6.18 -16.57
CA HIS A 155 3.49 5.51 -15.38
C HIS A 155 2.95 6.51 -14.34
N PHE A 156 3.66 7.60 -14.07
CA PHE A 156 3.17 8.65 -13.17
C PHE A 156 1.89 9.32 -13.71
N THR A 157 1.86 9.63 -15.01
CA THR A 157 0.69 10.23 -15.65
C THR A 157 -0.51 9.30 -15.59
N ASP A 158 -0.32 8.02 -15.88
CA ASP A 158 -1.37 7.00 -15.82
C ASP A 158 -1.86 6.77 -14.39
N GLY A 159 -0.98 6.77 -13.40
CA GLY A 159 -1.36 6.63 -11.99
C GLY A 159 -2.19 7.81 -11.46
N LEU A 160 -1.93 9.03 -11.93
CA LEU A 160 -2.67 10.24 -11.51
C LEU A 160 -3.93 10.50 -12.34
N PHE A 161 -3.89 10.18 -13.63
CA PHE A 161 -4.94 10.51 -14.60
C PHE A 161 -5.49 9.27 -15.31
N GLN A 162 -5.59 8.15 -14.60
CA GLN A 162 -5.93 6.82 -15.15
C GLN A 162 -7.13 6.83 -16.10
N TYR A 163 -8.21 7.52 -15.75
CA TYR A 163 -9.40 7.58 -16.61
C TYR A 163 -9.14 8.33 -17.91
N VAL A 164 -8.36 9.41 -17.87
CA VAL A 164 -8.03 10.22 -19.04
C VAL A 164 -7.07 9.45 -19.95
N THR A 165 -6.01 8.85 -19.40
CA THR A 165 -5.06 8.04 -20.16
C THR A 165 -5.72 6.80 -20.76
N THR A 166 -6.61 6.15 -20.02
CA THR A 166 -7.41 5.01 -20.51
C THR A 166 -8.32 5.44 -21.66
N LEU A 167 -9.04 6.57 -21.53
CA LEU A 167 -9.90 7.08 -22.59
C LEU A 167 -9.10 7.40 -23.87
N LEU A 168 -7.94 8.05 -23.72
CA LEU A 168 -7.05 8.33 -24.86
C LEU A 168 -6.58 7.04 -25.55
N TYR A 169 -6.26 6.01 -24.77
CA TYR A 169 -5.86 4.71 -25.29
C TYR A 169 -7.00 4.03 -26.05
N VAL A 170 -8.18 3.94 -25.42
CA VAL A 170 -9.39 3.34 -26.00
C VAL A 170 -9.76 4.03 -27.31
N ASN A 171 -9.85 5.36 -27.32
CA ASN A 171 -10.22 6.12 -28.52
C ASN A 171 -9.25 5.93 -29.69
N ARG A 172 -7.98 5.60 -29.41
CA ARG A 172 -6.95 5.46 -30.45
C ARG A 172 -6.73 4.01 -30.89
N HIS A 173 -6.92 3.05 -30.00
CA HIS A 173 -6.46 1.68 -30.20
C HIS A 173 -7.56 0.62 -30.09
N LEU A 174 -8.71 0.91 -29.47
CA LEU A 174 -9.80 -0.04 -29.35
C LEU A 174 -10.81 0.20 -30.48
N SER A 175 -10.95 -0.78 -31.38
CA SER A 175 -12.01 -0.75 -32.40
C SER A 175 -13.36 -1.14 -31.80
N GLU A 176 -14.45 -0.67 -32.41
CA GLU A 176 -15.81 -1.08 -32.03
C GLU A 176 -16.02 -2.59 -32.20
N ASP A 177 -15.41 -3.18 -33.25
CA ASP A 177 -15.44 -4.61 -33.50
C ASP A 177 -14.77 -5.43 -32.38
N ALA A 178 -13.57 -5.00 -31.93
CA ALA A 178 -12.88 -5.65 -30.82
C ALA A 178 -13.68 -5.55 -29.52
N ARG A 179 -14.34 -4.41 -29.30
CA ARG A 179 -15.24 -4.22 -28.16
C ARG A 179 -16.46 -5.16 -28.24
N SER A 180 -17.15 -5.19 -29.38
CA SER A 180 -18.32 -6.05 -29.59
C SER A 180 -17.97 -7.52 -29.41
N THR A 181 -16.84 -7.96 -29.98
CA THR A 181 -16.34 -9.33 -29.85
C THR A 181 -16.07 -9.68 -28.39
N ALA A 182 -15.41 -8.80 -27.63
CA ALA A 182 -15.15 -9.03 -26.21
C ALA A 182 -16.44 -9.07 -25.37
N GLU A 183 -17.42 -8.22 -25.69
CA GLU A 183 -18.74 -8.22 -25.04
C GLU A 183 -19.51 -9.52 -25.31
N GLU A 184 -19.44 -10.06 -26.53
CA GLU A 184 -20.03 -11.35 -26.89
C GLU A 184 -19.34 -12.51 -26.17
N MET A 185 -18.00 -12.58 -26.23
CA MET A 185 -17.23 -13.58 -25.49
C MET A 185 -17.56 -13.58 -23.99
N PHE A 186 -17.68 -12.40 -23.38
CA PHE A 186 -18.06 -12.29 -21.97
C PHE A 186 -19.45 -12.85 -21.69
N LYS A 187 -20.44 -12.53 -22.56
CA LYS A 187 -21.80 -13.07 -22.43
C LYS A 187 -21.83 -14.58 -22.58
N GLU A 188 -21.10 -15.13 -23.55
CA GLU A 188 -20.99 -16.57 -23.76
C GLU A 188 -20.35 -17.27 -22.56
N ILE A 189 -19.19 -16.79 -22.09
CA ILE A 189 -18.52 -17.33 -20.90
C ILE A 189 -19.44 -17.29 -19.69
N LYS A 190 -20.15 -16.18 -19.48
CA LYS A 190 -21.10 -16.04 -18.38
C LYS A 190 -22.25 -17.04 -18.50
N SER A 191 -22.82 -17.22 -19.70
CA SER A 191 -23.89 -18.20 -19.94
C SER A 191 -23.39 -19.60 -19.65
N GLN A 192 -22.26 -19.99 -20.24
CA GLN A 192 -21.67 -21.32 -20.07
C GLN A 192 -21.33 -21.61 -18.60
N PHE A 193 -20.89 -20.61 -17.85
CA PHE A 193 -20.68 -20.75 -16.40
C PHE A 193 -22.01 -21.05 -15.67
N ILE A 194 -23.08 -20.32 -16.00
CA ILE A 194 -24.40 -20.50 -15.37
C ILE A 194 -25.01 -21.86 -15.74
N ASP A 195 -24.92 -22.25 -17.00
CA ASP A 195 -25.41 -23.53 -17.52
C ASP A 195 -24.63 -24.68 -16.86
N GLY A 196 -23.30 -24.56 -16.80
CA GLY A 196 -22.42 -25.53 -16.14
C GLY A 196 -22.68 -25.71 -14.64
N LEU A 197 -23.31 -24.75 -13.95
CA LEU A 197 -23.73 -24.92 -12.55
C LEU A 197 -24.76 -26.05 -12.40
N GLU A 198 -25.61 -26.30 -13.41
CA GLU A 198 -26.62 -27.38 -13.36
C GLU A 198 -26.00 -28.76 -13.31
N GLU A 199 -24.87 -28.92 -13.96
CA GLU A 199 -24.15 -30.19 -14.09
C GLU A 199 -23.28 -30.49 -12.86
N GLN A 200 -23.08 -29.52 -11.96
CA GLN A 200 -22.25 -29.71 -10.77
C GLN A 200 -22.94 -30.55 -9.70
N THR A 201 -22.41 -31.75 -9.47
CA THR A 201 -22.91 -32.73 -8.49
C THR A 201 -22.44 -32.46 -7.06
N TRP A 202 -21.38 -31.67 -6.88
CA TRP A 202 -20.79 -31.41 -5.56
C TRP A 202 -21.45 -30.23 -4.80
N MET A 203 -22.28 -29.42 -5.48
CA MET A 203 -23.03 -28.32 -4.88
C MET A 203 -24.47 -28.74 -4.57
N ASP A 204 -25.05 -28.25 -3.48
CA ASP A 204 -26.49 -28.38 -3.25
C ASP A 204 -27.30 -27.36 -4.08
N TYR A 205 -28.63 -27.56 -4.14
CA TYR A 205 -29.52 -26.70 -4.91
C TYR A 205 -29.51 -25.24 -4.44
N ALA A 206 -29.51 -25.01 -3.12
CA ALA A 206 -29.56 -23.67 -2.56
C ALA A 206 -28.28 -22.88 -2.92
N THR A 207 -27.13 -23.53 -2.86
CA THR A 207 -25.82 -22.96 -3.21
C THR A 207 -25.74 -22.68 -4.71
N ARG A 208 -26.24 -23.57 -5.58
CA ARG A 208 -26.34 -23.30 -7.03
C ARG A 208 -27.23 -22.11 -7.33
N ALA A 209 -28.40 -22.01 -6.67
CA ALA A 209 -29.30 -20.88 -6.84
C ALA A 209 -28.63 -19.55 -6.45
N GLN A 210 -27.87 -19.53 -5.34
CA GLN A 210 -27.09 -18.35 -4.94
C GLN A 210 -25.95 -18.04 -5.91
N ALA A 211 -25.26 -19.06 -6.43
CA ALA A 211 -24.17 -18.88 -7.39
C ALA A 211 -24.63 -18.23 -8.71
N ARG A 212 -25.88 -18.49 -9.14
CA ARG A 212 -26.46 -17.84 -10.34
C ARG A 212 -26.83 -16.38 -10.14
N LEU A 213 -27.16 -15.99 -8.91
CA LEU A 213 -27.54 -14.60 -8.58
C LEU A 213 -26.32 -13.68 -8.45
N LYS A 214 -25.13 -14.25 -8.26
CA LYS A 214 -23.89 -13.52 -8.05
C LYS A 214 -23.20 -13.19 -9.37
#